data_AF-A0A968KQ05-F1
#
_entry.id   AF-A0A968KQ05-F1
#
_cell.length_a   1.000
_cell.length_b   1.000
_cell.length_c   1.000
_cell.angle_alpha   90.00
_cell.angle_beta   90.00
_cell.angle_gamma   90.00
#
_symmetry.space_group_name_H-M   'P 1'
#
loop_
_entity.id
_entity.type
_entity.pdbx_description
1 polymer ?
#
loop_
_entity_poly.entity_id
_entity_poly.type
_entity_poly.pdbx_seq_one_letter_code
_entity_poly.pdbx_strand_id
1 'polypeptide(L)' 'LGVTRMLEAIRLVKKEARFYQASSSEMFGKVREVPQTEETPFYPRSPYGVAKVYGHWITVNYRESYDL' A
#
# COMPACT_ATOMS: atom_id res chain seq x y z
N LEU A 1 -2.74 8.79 5.50
CA LEU A 1 -3.51 8.51 6.74
C LEU A 1 -4.86 7.82 6.51
N GLY A 2 -5.58 8.02 5.39
CA GLY A 2 -6.88 7.37 5.18
C GLY A 2 -6.84 5.83 5.26
N VAL A 3 -5.87 5.21 4.59
CA VAL A 3 -5.67 3.74 4.59
C VAL A 3 -5.47 3.20 6.00
N THR A 4 -4.59 3.81 6.78
CA THR A 4 -4.31 3.43 8.17
C THR A 4 -5.56 3.48 9.06
N ARG A 5 -6.39 4.52 8.89
CA ARG A 5 -7.64 4.64 9.66
C ARG A 5 -8.62 3.53 9.32
N MET A 6 -8.72 3.14 8.04
CA MET A 6 -9.56 2.02 7.61
C MET A 6 -9.05 0.68 8.15
N LEU A 7 -7.73 0.44 8.07
CA LEU A 7 -7.10 -0.76 8.61
C LEU A 7 -7.29 -0.87 10.13
N GLU A 8 -7.13 0.23 10.87
CA GLU A 8 -7.42 0.26 12.30
C GLU A 8 -8.89 0.00 12.61
N ALA A 9 -9.82 0.60 11.86
CA ALA A 9 -11.25 0.35 12.03
C ALA A 9 -11.60 -1.13 11.81
N ILE A 10 -11.03 -1.75 10.76
CA ILE A 10 -11.19 -3.19 10.49
C ILE A 10 -10.62 -4.01 11.64
N ARG A 11 -9.39 -3.70 12.08
CA ARG A 11 -8.72 -4.41 13.18
C ARG A 11 -9.54 -4.40 14.48
N LEU A 12 -10.15 -3.25 14.80
CA LEU A 12 -10.89 -3.05 16.05
C LEU A 12 -12.33 -3.58 15.99
N VAL A 13 -12.98 -3.53 14.83
CA VAL A 13 -14.43 -3.78 14.70
C VAL A 13 -14.75 -5.10 14.00
N LYS A 14 -13.98 -5.47 12.97
CA LYS A 14 -14.30 -6.62 12.11
C LYS A 14 -13.04 -7.23 11.49
N LYS A 15 -12.25 -7.95 12.30
CA LYS A 15 -10.94 -8.49 11.89
C LYS A 15 -11.03 -9.46 10.70
N GLU A 16 -12.17 -10.13 10.53
CA GLU A 16 -12.42 -11.08 9.43
C GLU A 16 -12.76 -10.40 8.08
N ALA A 17 -12.91 -9.07 8.06
CA ALA A 17 -13.16 -8.36 6.81
C ALA A 17 -11.90 -8.35 5.93
N ARG A 18 -12.07 -8.65 4.64
CA ARG A 18 -10.98 -8.56 3.67
C ARG A 18 -10.78 -7.10 3.24
N PHE A 19 -9.54 -6.64 3.24
CA PHE A 19 -9.19 -5.29 2.81
C PHE A 19 -8.44 -5.33 1.48
N TYR A 20 -8.87 -4.50 0.52
CA TYR A 20 -8.18 -4.30 -0.75
C TYR A 20 -7.70 -2.85 -0.85
N GLN A 21 -6.39 -2.67 -0.99
CA GLN A 21 -5.77 -1.37 -1.19
C GLN A 21 -5.53 -1.12 -2.68
N ALA A 22 -6.20 -0.09 -3.23
CA ALA A 22 -5.95 0.37 -4.59
C ALA A 22 -4.60 1.12 -4.67
N SER A 23 -3.53 0.38 -4.93
CA SER A 23 -2.21 0.90 -5.31
C SER A 23 -2.22 1.48 -6.74
N SER A 24 -1.06 1.93 -7.25
CA SER A 24 -0.97 2.54 -8.59
C SER A 24 0.42 2.36 -9.19
N SER A 25 0.54 2.24 -10.52
CA SER A 25 1.82 2.26 -11.24
C SER A 25 2.61 3.56 -11.03
N GLU A 26 1.95 4.65 -10.62
CA GLU A 26 2.58 5.92 -10.20
C GLU A 26 3.57 5.75 -9.02
N MET A 27 3.49 4.64 -8.28
CA MET A 27 4.46 4.29 -7.24
C MET A 27 5.87 4.04 -7.81
N PHE A 28 5.98 3.62 -9.07
CA PHE A 28 7.26 3.35 -9.72
C PHE A 28 7.95 4.61 -10.25
N GLY A 29 7.21 5.68 -10.57
CA GLY A 29 7.71 7.00 -11.00
C GLY A 29 8.99 6.97 -11.85
N LYS A 30 10.16 7.20 -11.24
CA LYS A 30 11.46 7.02 -11.90
C LYS A 30 11.82 5.53 -11.93
N VAL A 31 11.29 4.85 -12.94
CA VAL A 31 11.42 3.41 -13.18
C VAL A 31 12.89 2.95 -13.17
N ARG A 32 13.15 1.80 -12.55
CA ARG A 32 14.46 1.13 -12.53
C ARG A 32 14.54 -0.12 -13.41
N GLU A 33 13.41 -0.74 -13.73
CA GLU A 33 13.29 -1.99 -14.49
C GLU A 33 12.14 -1.92 -15.49
N VAL A 34 12.28 -2.58 -16.64
CA VAL A 34 11.24 -2.65 -17.68
C VAL A 34 11.19 -4.09 -18.24
N PRO A 35 10.02 -4.75 -18.24
CA PRO A 35 8.76 -4.32 -17.62
C PRO A 35 8.85 -4.27 -16.08
N GLN A 36 7.96 -3.52 -15.44
CA GLN A 36 7.88 -3.50 -13.98
C GLN A 36 7.15 -4.74 -13.46
N THR A 37 7.59 -5.25 -12.31
CA THR A 37 6.98 -6.35 -11.58
C THR A 37 6.67 -5.94 -10.14
N GLU A 38 6.11 -6.86 -9.35
CA GLU A 38 5.89 -6.69 -7.92
C GLU A 38 7.21 -6.51 -7.14
N GLU A 39 8.33 -6.95 -7.70
CA GLU A 39 9.66 -6.83 -7.10
C GLU A 39 10.39 -5.53 -7.51
N THR A 40 9.90 -4.83 -8.54
CA THR A 40 10.53 -3.61 -9.02
C THR A 40 10.53 -2.52 -7.92
N PRO A 41 11.67 -1.87 -7.64
CA PRO A 41 11.72 -0.88 -6.57
C PRO A 41 10.86 0.36 -6.86
N PHE A 42 10.13 0.84 -5.84
CA PHE A 42 9.37 2.09 -5.93
C PHE A 42 10.28 3.31 -5.99
N TYR A 43 9.88 4.30 -6.80
CA TYR A 43 10.53 5.62 -6.88
C TYR A 43 9.48 6.69 -7.28
N PRO A 44 8.57 7.07 -6.38
CA PRO A 44 7.49 8.00 -6.70
C PRO A 44 8.03 9.40 -7.06
N ARG A 45 7.33 10.09 -7.96
CA ARG A 45 7.71 11.45 -8.45
C ARG A 45 6.62 12.50 -8.26
N SER A 46 5.58 12.19 -7.49
CA SER A 46 4.48 13.11 -7.16
C SER A 46 4.01 12.91 -5.71
N PRO A 47 3.40 13.92 -5.06
CA PRO A 47 2.78 13.75 -3.74
C PRO A 47 1.74 12.61 -3.72
N TYR A 48 1.02 12.43 -4.83
CA TYR A 48 0.09 11.32 -5.02
C TYR A 48 0.81 9.96 -4.97
N GLY A 49 1.91 9.80 -5.72
CA GLY A 49 2.72 8.57 -5.72
C GLY A 49 3.29 8.26 -4.34
N VAL A 50 3.80 9.27 -3.62
CA VAL A 50 4.30 9.11 -2.24
C VAL A 50 3.18 8.62 -1.31
N ALA A 51 2.00 9.24 -1.39
CA ALA A 51 0.85 8.82 -0.58
C ALA A 51 0.39 7.38 -0.89
N LYS A 52 0.47 6.95 -2.15
CA LYS A 52 0.16 5.56 -2.56
C LYS A 52 1.20 4.56 -2.07
N VAL A 53 2.50 4.89 -2.12
CA VAL A 53 3.57 4.05 -1.54
C VAL A 53 3.36 3.85 -0.04
N TYR A 54 3.00 4.90 0.70
CA TYR A 54 2.61 4.77 2.10
C TYR A 54 1.43 3.80 2.29
N GLY A 55 0.37 3.98 1.50
CA GLY A 55 -0.82 3.12 1.54
C GLY A 55 -0.50 1.65 1.24
N HIS A 56 0.40 1.39 0.28
CA HIS A 56 0.85 0.04 -0.04
C HIS A 56 1.58 -0.60 1.15
N TRP A 57 2.60 0.07 1.67
CA TRP A 57 3.41 -0.49 2.76
C TRP A 57 2.68 -0.64 4.08
N ILE A 58 1.77 0.29 4.43
CA ILE A 58 0.97 0.13 5.65
C ILE A 58 0.01 -1.06 5.54
N THR A 59 -0.52 -1.34 4.34
CA THR A 59 -1.37 -2.52 4.11
C THR A 59 -0.57 -3.81 4.26
N VAL A 60 0.62 -3.88 3.65
CA VAL A 60 1.55 -5.01 3.81
C VAL A 60 1.90 -5.24 5.28
N ASN A 61 2.24 -4.17 6.00
CA ASN A 61 2.59 -4.26 7.41
C ASN A 61 1.44 -4.77 8.30
N TYR A 62 0.20 -4.37 8.03
CA TYR A 62 -0.96 -4.86 8.78
C TYR A 62 -1.22 -6.34 8.52
N ARG A 63 -1.07 -6.78 7.27
CA ARG A 63 -1.13 -8.20 6.91
C ARG A 63 -0.11 -9.02 7.69
N GLU A 64 1.14 -8.59 7.67
CA GLU A 64 2.25 -9.31 8.32
C GLU A 64 2.18 -9.26 9.86
N SER A 65 1.70 -8.16 10.44
CA SER A 65 1.70 -7.96 11.89
C SER A 65 0.45 -8.51 12.59
N TYR A 66 -0.70 -8.52 11.89
CA TYR A 66 -2.00 -8.81 12.50
C TYR A 66 -2.78 -9.93 11.83
N ASP A 67 -2.24 -10.52 10.75
CA ASP A 67 -2.93 -11.52 9.91
C ASP A 67 -4.26 -10.96 9.38
N LEU A 68 -4.17 -9.75 8.80
CA LEU A 68 -5.26 -8.96 8.22
C LEU A 68 -5.24 -8.95 6.69
#